data_AF-R9KQY4-F1
#
_entry.id   AF-R9KQY4-F1
#
_cell.length_a   1.000
_cell.length_b   1.000
_cell.length_c   1.000
_cell.angle_alpha   90.00
_cell.angle_beta   90.00
_cell.angle_gamma   90.00
#
_symmetry.space_group_name_H-M   'P 1'
#
loop_
_entity.id
_entity.type
_entity.pdbx_description
1 polymer ?
#
loop_
_entity_poly.entity_id
_entity_poly.type
_entity_poly.pdbx_seq_one_letter_code
_entity_poly.pdbx_strand_id
1 'polypeptide(L)'
;MMKSKYYDAVAAKYNLSKDRVNIILIGTPNHGNLGDHAIAYATLKILKELFLDANISEMTIQDFAIDIEALYFLLKQKDIIILQGGGNCGNFYMDDEMIRRYVALRFRKNKIILFPQSVCFSDDEAGKQERDISSRIYGCNKNLYLIARDTESEKEFKSCFHNMVYKLPDVVLTLPQMNMTKEKAGALLCLRNDEEGILENSQQTQLESLLREKYPTVKRMDTVVSYAKEDFCREEEIKALLREIGSAELMVTDRLHGMVFSVITGTECIVLPTFNTKVVSAFEEIKDVSNLTLARTAGEFQNALNGVGGKKVRYHNDHITEGYKKIINEIMVREVYYPETHITIEENIIFEITGYWSAQHYETNYWRETIKNEYKKLEDSSREKAGEVLVYKDWIANMEKQLGQIKADNQRMQSDREKETDSYKEWIANLKNELEQTKAGSQNALEEKEKEAADYKEWVANLEKQLEQTKADSQNALEEKEKEAADYKEWVANLEKQIKELKVQYQNVLGSVAERDKELLTYKERTDCLQKDIEQMEEDVAISKKELMERERQWNIQQRELFNCIKAERGKKEQP
;
A
#
# COMPACT_ATOMS: atom_id res chain seq x y z
N MET A 1 63.28 -16.39 29.62
CA MET A 1 63.96 -15.07 29.75
C MET A 1 64.94 -15.17 30.93
N MET A 2 66.17 -14.66 30.85
CA MET A 2 67.03 -14.59 32.05
C MET A 2 66.33 -13.73 33.11
N LYS A 3 66.39 -14.11 34.39
CA LYS A 3 65.69 -13.45 35.51
C LYS A 3 65.94 -11.93 35.53
N SER A 4 67.16 -11.47 35.23
CA SER A 4 67.45 -10.03 35.16
C SER A 4 66.72 -9.33 34.01
N LYS A 5 66.68 -9.93 32.81
CA LYS A 5 65.97 -9.36 31.65
C LYS A 5 64.48 -9.20 31.92
N TYR A 6 63.86 -10.17 32.60
CA TYR A 6 62.46 -10.09 33.00
C TYR A 6 62.22 -8.93 34.00
N TYR A 7 63.09 -8.78 35.01
CA TYR A 7 62.99 -7.67 35.96
C TYR A 7 63.22 -6.31 35.30
N ASP A 8 64.18 -6.22 34.37
CA ASP A 8 64.43 -4.99 33.61
C ASP A 8 63.23 -4.63 32.73
N ALA A 9 62.58 -5.62 32.10
CA ALA A 9 61.37 -5.42 31.30
C ALA A 9 60.18 -4.94 32.14
N VAL A 10 59.98 -5.52 33.33
CA VAL A 10 58.93 -5.09 34.27
C VAL A 10 59.23 -3.68 34.80
N ALA A 11 60.47 -3.41 35.20
CA ALA A 11 60.86 -2.07 35.65
C ALA A 11 60.62 -1.01 34.58
N ALA A 12 60.91 -1.32 33.31
CA ALA A 12 60.62 -0.45 32.18
C ALA A 12 59.11 -0.29 31.93
N LYS A 13 58.33 -1.37 31.96
CA LYS A 13 56.86 -1.34 31.77
C LYS A 13 56.16 -0.39 32.76
N TYR A 14 56.56 -0.44 34.03
CA TYR A 14 56.00 0.42 35.08
C TYR A 14 56.81 1.68 35.34
N ASN A 15 57.77 2.03 34.46
CA ASN A 15 58.63 3.21 34.56
C ASN A 15 59.25 3.41 35.97
N LEU A 16 59.67 2.33 36.63
CA LEU A 16 60.10 2.38 38.03
C LEU A 16 61.31 3.30 38.21
N SER A 17 61.18 4.27 39.11
CA SER A 17 62.24 5.21 39.46
C SER A 17 63.18 4.60 40.49
N LYS A 18 64.49 4.82 40.30
CA LYS A 18 65.50 4.49 41.31
C LYS A 18 65.58 5.56 42.40
N ASP A 19 65.28 6.81 42.07
CA ASP A 19 65.52 7.96 42.94
C ASP A 19 64.25 8.40 43.68
N ARG A 20 63.11 8.36 43.00
CA ARG A 20 61.80 8.77 43.55
C ARG A 20 61.11 7.62 44.28
N VAL A 21 60.05 7.95 45.02
CA VAL A 21 59.13 6.95 45.58
C VAL A 21 58.27 6.43 44.43
N ASN A 22 58.13 5.11 44.32
CA ASN A 22 57.18 4.49 43.41
C ASN A 22 55.86 4.25 44.12
N ILE A 23 54.75 4.59 43.46
CA ILE A 23 53.39 4.30 43.89
C ILE A 23 52.75 3.44 42.80
N ILE A 24 52.38 2.21 43.16
CA ILE A 24 51.77 1.27 42.20
C ILE A 24 50.31 1.06 42.58
N LEU A 25 49.40 1.44 41.68
CA LEU A 25 48.00 1.06 41.75
C LEU A 25 47.82 -0.34 41.17
N ILE A 26 47.43 -1.30 41.99
CA ILE A 26 47.33 -2.72 41.65
C ILE A 26 45.86 -3.15 41.59
N GLY A 27 45.54 -3.95 40.57
CA GLY A 27 44.22 -4.58 40.41
C GLY A 27 43.24 -3.71 39.64
N THR A 28 43.70 -2.84 38.74
CA THR A 28 42.79 -2.03 37.93
C THR A 28 42.02 -2.90 36.92
N PRO A 29 40.76 -2.54 36.60
CA PRO A 29 39.87 -3.38 35.81
C PRO A 29 40.33 -3.56 34.36
N ASN A 30 39.99 -4.73 33.81
CA ASN A 30 40.18 -5.16 32.43
C ASN A 30 38.86 -5.67 31.82
N HIS A 31 37.75 -5.01 32.15
CA HIS A 31 36.39 -5.40 31.77
C HIS A 31 35.51 -4.17 31.50
N GLY A 32 34.35 -4.36 30.88
CA GLY A 32 33.48 -3.27 30.41
C GLY A 32 32.84 -2.35 31.44
N ASN A 33 32.90 -2.64 32.74
CA ASN A 33 32.29 -1.79 33.76
C ASN A 33 33.00 -0.43 33.91
N LEU A 34 32.38 0.63 33.39
CA LEU A 34 32.93 1.98 33.41
C LEU A 34 32.98 2.60 34.81
N GLY A 35 32.20 2.09 35.77
CA GLY A 35 32.29 2.49 37.17
C GLY A 35 33.67 2.20 37.77
N ASP A 36 34.15 0.96 37.62
CA ASP A 36 35.46 0.55 38.15
C ASP A 36 36.61 1.25 37.41
N HIS A 37 36.43 1.49 36.11
CA HIS A 37 37.35 2.31 35.33
C HIS A 37 37.42 3.76 35.83
N ALA A 38 36.28 4.35 36.21
CA ALA A 38 36.24 5.67 36.81
C ALA A 38 36.95 5.72 38.16
N ILE A 39 36.81 4.67 38.98
CA ILE A 39 37.56 4.53 40.25
C ILE A 39 39.05 4.54 39.98
N ALA A 40 39.53 3.73 39.02
CA ALA A 40 40.96 3.69 38.67
C ALA A 40 41.45 5.05 38.14
N TYR A 41 40.67 5.69 37.26
CA TYR A 41 40.98 7.01 36.71
C TYR A 41 41.08 8.09 37.80
N ALA A 42 40.08 8.18 38.68
CA ALA A 42 40.06 9.15 39.76
C ALA A 42 41.17 8.89 40.79
N THR A 43 41.45 7.62 41.10
CA THR A 43 42.58 7.22 41.95
C THR A 43 43.91 7.72 41.40
N LEU A 44 44.20 7.45 40.12
CA LEU A 44 45.43 7.94 39.49
C LEU A 44 45.52 9.46 39.49
N LYS A 45 44.41 10.15 39.27
CA LYS A 45 44.35 11.61 39.27
C LYS A 45 44.66 12.20 40.65
N ILE A 46 43.98 11.71 41.69
CA ILE A 46 44.22 12.23 43.04
C ILE A 46 45.63 11.88 43.55
N LEU A 47 46.16 10.69 43.23
CA LEU A 47 47.55 10.34 43.59
C LEU A 47 48.56 11.31 42.94
N LYS A 48 48.36 11.70 41.67
CA LYS A 48 49.22 12.69 40.99
C LYS A 48 49.13 14.07 41.62
N GLU A 49 47.97 14.46 42.14
CA GLU A 49 47.79 15.72 42.86
C GLU A 49 48.45 15.69 44.25
N LEU A 50 48.42 14.55 44.93
CA LEU A 50 48.97 14.38 46.29
C LEU A 50 50.49 14.17 46.32
N PHE A 51 51.04 13.49 45.31
CA PHE A 51 52.43 13.04 45.29
C PHE A 51 53.18 13.58 44.07
N LEU A 52 53.43 14.89 44.05
CA LEU A 52 54.04 15.60 42.91
C LEU A 52 55.41 15.05 42.47
N ASP A 53 56.20 14.53 43.42
CA ASP A 53 57.55 13.99 43.18
C ASP A 53 57.59 12.45 43.12
N ALA A 54 56.46 11.76 43.17
CA ALA A 54 56.41 10.30 43.06
C ALA A 54 56.30 9.84 41.61
N ASN A 55 56.79 8.63 41.34
CA ASN A 55 56.48 7.91 40.12
C ASN A 55 55.21 7.07 40.35
N ILE A 56 54.17 7.28 39.54
CA ILE A 56 52.86 6.63 39.71
C ILE A 56 52.58 5.76 38.49
N SER A 57 52.33 4.48 38.74
CA SER A 57 52.06 3.48 37.69
C SER A 57 50.85 2.62 38.06
N GLU A 58 50.15 2.11 37.05
CA GLU A 58 49.06 1.16 37.22
C GLU A 58 49.47 -0.25 36.79
N MET A 59 48.93 -1.25 37.47
CA MET A 59 48.99 -2.67 37.15
C MET A 59 47.56 -3.20 37.08
N THR A 60 47.18 -3.70 35.91
CA THR A 60 45.87 -4.32 35.68
C THR A 60 45.79 -5.71 36.31
N ILE A 61 44.58 -6.23 36.50
CA ILE A 61 44.34 -7.62 36.94
C ILE A 61 45.07 -8.61 36.02
N GLN A 62 45.05 -8.38 34.70
CA GLN A 62 45.71 -9.27 33.73
C GLN A 62 47.23 -9.26 33.87
N ASP A 63 47.82 -8.10 34.16
CA ASP A 63 49.27 -7.98 34.32
C ASP A 63 49.76 -8.56 35.65
N PHE A 64 48.88 -8.62 36.66
CA PHE A 64 49.21 -9.09 38.00
C PHE A 64 49.87 -10.47 37.99
N ALA A 65 49.25 -11.44 37.31
CA ALA A 65 49.73 -12.83 37.25
C ALA A 65 51.14 -12.96 36.67
N ILE A 66 51.53 -12.01 35.80
CA ILE A 66 52.80 -12.05 35.07
C ILE A 66 53.87 -11.25 35.79
N ASP A 67 53.53 -10.11 36.39
CA ASP A 67 54.51 -9.08 36.77
C ASP A 67 54.68 -8.91 38.29
N ILE A 68 53.75 -9.40 39.12
CA ILE A 68 53.75 -9.12 40.56
C ILE A 68 55.01 -9.64 41.26
N GLU A 69 55.52 -10.81 40.84
CA GLU A 69 56.75 -11.38 41.39
C GLU A 69 57.96 -10.48 41.11
N ALA A 70 58.09 -9.94 39.90
CA ALA A 70 59.15 -8.97 39.62
C ALA A 70 59.00 -7.70 40.46
N LEU A 71 57.78 -7.15 40.59
CA LEU A 71 57.54 -5.99 41.44
C LEU A 71 57.94 -6.22 42.89
N TYR A 72 57.70 -7.42 43.44
CA TYR A 72 58.15 -7.76 44.80
C TYR A 72 59.66 -7.58 44.99
N PHE A 73 60.48 -7.95 44.00
CA PHE A 73 61.93 -7.79 44.09
C PHE A 73 62.43 -6.39 43.71
N LEU A 74 61.64 -5.64 42.94
CA LEU A 74 62.02 -4.31 42.44
C LEU A 74 61.62 -3.18 43.39
N LEU A 75 60.48 -3.30 44.09
CA LEU A 75 59.98 -2.27 44.99
C LEU A 75 60.81 -2.19 46.27
N LYS A 76 61.04 -0.96 46.72
CA LYS A 76 61.76 -0.63 47.95
C LYS A 76 60.77 -0.46 49.09
N GLN A 77 61.24 -0.51 50.33
CA GLN A 77 60.38 -0.35 51.52
C GLN A 77 59.66 1.02 51.57
N LYS A 78 60.28 2.06 51.00
CA LYS A 78 59.68 3.40 50.89
C LYS A 78 58.56 3.50 49.85
N ASP A 79 58.46 2.54 48.95
CA ASP A 79 57.48 2.54 47.87
C ASP A 79 56.09 2.14 48.43
N ILE A 80 55.04 2.66 47.81
CA ILE A 80 53.66 2.56 48.29
C ILE A 80 52.85 1.72 47.32
N ILE A 81 51.99 0.87 47.87
CA ILE A 81 51.05 0.07 47.08
C ILE A 81 49.65 0.56 47.36
N ILE A 82 48.94 0.85 46.28
CA ILE A 82 47.53 1.20 46.31
C ILE A 82 46.77 0.01 45.73
N LEU A 83 45.82 -0.53 46.47
CA LEU A 83 44.90 -1.55 45.96
C LEU A 83 43.66 -0.84 45.41
N GLN A 84 43.23 -1.24 44.22
CA GLN A 84 42.03 -0.75 43.56
C GLN A 84 40.81 -0.78 44.51
N GLY A 85 40.07 0.32 44.56
CA GLY A 85 38.83 0.45 45.31
C GLY A 85 37.61 -0.11 44.57
N GLY A 86 36.40 0.11 45.11
CA GLY A 86 35.14 -0.26 44.46
C GLY A 86 34.30 -1.28 45.23
N GLY A 87 33.52 -2.08 44.50
CA GLY A 87 32.51 -2.99 45.07
C GLY A 87 32.93 -4.46 45.15
N ASN A 88 34.23 -4.75 45.11
CA ASN A 88 34.76 -6.07 44.81
C ASN A 88 35.46 -6.77 45.99
N CYS A 89 35.20 -6.40 47.25
CA CYS A 89 35.81 -7.03 48.44
C CYS A 89 34.86 -8.03 49.09
N GLY A 90 35.31 -9.28 49.20
CA GLY A 90 34.49 -10.41 49.62
C GLY A 90 34.55 -11.59 48.66
N ASN A 91 33.69 -12.58 48.86
CA ASN A 91 33.73 -13.84 48.12
C ASN A 91 32.95 -13.85 46.79
N PHE A 92 32.27 -12.75 46.44
CA PHE A 92 31.63 -12.59 45.14
C PHE A 92 32.62 -12.28 44.00
N TYR A 93 33.80 -11.75 44.35
CA TYR A 93 34.83 -11.32 43.39
C TYR A 93 36.20 -11.84 43.82
N MET A 94 36.38 -13.17 43.72
CA MET A 94 37.56 -13.84 44.24
C MET A 94 38.86 -13.44 43.53
N ASP A 95 38.84 -13.08 42.25
CA ASP A 95 40.04 -12.58 41.58
C ASP A 95 40.60 -11.31 42.27
N ASP A 96 39.73 -10.32 42.53
CA ASP A 96 40.12 -9.11 43.24
C ASP A 96 40.57 -9.42 44.68
N GLU A 97 39.86 -10.33 45.36
CA GLU A 97 40.19 -10.71 46.73
C GLU A 97 41.53 -11.45 46.82
N MET A 98 41.84 -12.31 45.86
CA MET A 98 43.11 -13.04 45.79
C MET A 98 44.29 -12.13 45.46
N ILE A 99 44.09 -11.10 44.63
CA ILE A 99 45.10 -10.03 44.44
C ILE A 99 45.39 -9.35 45.78
N ARG A 100 44.36 -8.90 46.51
CA ARG A 100 44.54 -8.22 47.80
C ARG A 100 45.21 -9.10 48.83
N ARG A 101 44.77 -10.36 48.96
CA ARG A 101 45.37 -11.35 49.86
C ARG A 101 46.83 -11.59 49.54
N TYR A 102 47.16 -11.80 48.27
CA TYR A 102 48.55 -11.99 47.84
C TYR A 102 49.40 -10.75 48.20
N VAL A 103 48.92 -9.56 47.87
CA VAL A 103 49.65 -8.31 48.13
C VAL A 103 49.84 -8.08 49.64
N ALA A 104 48.79 -8.26 50.44
CA ALA A 104 48.83 -8.14 51.89
C ALA A 104 49.81 -9.13 52.52
N LEU A 105 49.83 -10.38 52.04
CA LEU A 105 50.73 -11.43 52.53
C LEU A 105 52.19 -11.16 52.15
N ARG A 106 52.43 -10.69 50.92
CA ARG A 106 53.77 -10.62 50.31
C ARG A 106 54.51 -9.31 50.62
N PHE A 107 53.83 -8.17 50.55
CA PHE A 107 54.44 -6.83 50.63
C PHE A 107 54.40 -6.23 52.05
N ARG A 108 54.74 -7.04 53.07
CA ARG A 108 54.61 -6.64 54.49
C ARG A 108 55.53 -5.50 54.93
N LYS A 109 56.49 -5.10 54.10
CA LYS A 109 57.44 -4.00 54.38
C LYS A 109 57.07 -2.69 53.66
N ASN A 110 55.94 -2.67 52.96
CA ASN A 110 55.44 -1.51 52.22
C ASN A 110 54.17 -1.01 52.90
N LYS A 111 53.89 0.29 52.77
CA LYS A 111 52.55 0.81 53.06
C LYS A 111 51.61 0.36 51.97
N ILE A 112 50.52 -0.28 52.37
CA ILE A 112 49.48 -0.77 51.46
C ILE A 112 48.18 -0.08 51.84
N ILE A 113 47.54 0.58 50.88
CA ILE A 113 46.28 1.29 51.11
C ILE A 113 45.23 0.69 50.19
N LEU A 114 44.21 0.05 50.78
CA LEU A 114 42.99 -0.29 50.05
C LEU A 114 42.14 0.96 49.90
N PHE A 115 42.01 1.44 48.67
CA PHE A 115 41.16 2.60 48.36
C PHE A 115 39.69 2.29 48.65
N PRO A 116 38.83 3.33 48.78
CA PRO A 116 37.49 3.16 49.32
C PRO A 116 36.71 2.01 48.70
N GLN A 117 36.28 1.14 49.58
CA GLN A 117 35.76 -0.17 49.23
C GLN A 117 34.40 -0.40 49.87
N SER A 118 33.49 -1.05 49.13
CA SER A 118 32.39 -1.79 49.74
C SER A 118 32.79 -3.25 49.91
N VAL A 119 32.59 -3.75 51.14
CA VAL A 119 32.91 -5.13 51.54
C VAL A 119 31.62 -5.90 51.77
N CYS A 120 31.56 -7.14 51.29
CA CYS A 120 30.41 -8.01 51.46
C CYS A 120 30.83 -9.47 51.30
N PHE A 121 30.68 -10.25 52.37
CA PHE A 121 30.75 -11.71 52.33
C PHE A 121 29.34 -12.28 52.33
N SER A 122 29.08 -13.38 51.61
CA SER A 122 27.80 -14.07 51.70
C SER A 122 27.59 -14.66 53.10
N ASP A 123 26.32 -14.77 53.51
CA ASP A 123 25.96 -15.30 54.84
C ASP A 123 26.07 -16.83 54.94
N ASP A 124 26.38 -17.51 53.83
CA ASP A 124 26.58 -18.95 53.77
C ASP A 124 27.97 -19.38 54.29
N GLU A 125 28.19 -20.69 54.38
CA GLU A 125 29.46 -21.23 54.90
C GLU A 125 30.66 -20.84 54.04
N ALA A 126 30.47 -20.69 52.72
CA ALA A 126 31.53 -20.24 51.82
C ALA A 126 31.96 -18.79 52.16
N GLY A 127 31.01 -17.87 52.31
CA GLY A 127 31.33 -16.49 52.67
C GLY A 127 31.98 -16.34 54.04
N LYS A 128 31.52 -17.11 55.04
CA LYS A 128 32.17 -17.15 56.37
C LYS A 128 33.61 -17.65 56.30
N GLN A 129 33.86 -18.73 55.57
CA GLN A 129 35.20 -19.28 55.39
C GLN A 129 36.14 -18.26 54.71
N GLU A 130 35.68 -17.63 53.63
CA GLU A 130 36.46 -16.62 52.91
C GLU A 130 36.72 -15.37 53.77
N ARG A 131 35.77 -14.95 54.60
CA ARG A 131 35.96 -13.88 55.57
C ARG A 131 37.05 -14.22 56.58
N ASP A 132 37.03 -15.42 57.15
CA ASP A 132 37.99 -15.85 58.16
C ASP A 132 39.40 -15.99 57.57
N ILE A 133 39.52 -16.45 56.31
CA ILE A 133 40.79 -16.47 55.57
C ILE A 133 41.30 -15.04 55.36
N SER A 134 40.46 -14.14 54.83
CA SER A 134 40.82 -12.74 54.58
C SER A 134 41.26 -12.04 55.87
N SER A 135 40.51 -12.24 56.97
CA SER A 135 40.80 -11.65 58.27
C SER A 135 42.18 -12.04 58.80
N ARG A 136 42.52 -13.33 58.71
CA ARG A 136 43.84 -13.85 59.11
C ARG A 136 44.97 -13.25 58.26
N ILE A 137 44.78 -13.17 56.95
CA ILE A 137 45.81 -12.64 56.03
C ILE A 137 46.01 -11.14 56.24
N TYR A 138 44.93 -10.36 56.28
CA TYR A 138 44.99 -8.91 56.42
C TYR A 138 45.57 -8.54 57.79
N GLY A 139 45.17 -9.25 58.85
CA GLY A 139 45.68 -9.05 60.20
C GLY A 139 47.18 -9.33 60.35
N CYS A 140 47.78 -10.15 59.48
CA CYS A 140 49.22 -10.39 59.47
C CYS A 140 50.04 -9.20 58.91
N ASN A 141 49.40 -8.21 58.29
CA ASN A 141 50.07 -7.04 57.74
C ASN A 141 49.58 -5.74 58.39
N LYS A 142 50.30 -5.28 59.41
CA LYS A 142 50.01 -4.01 60.10
C LYS A 142 50.22 -2.76 59.24
N ASN A 143 50.83 -2.89 58.06
CA ASN A 143 50.99 -1.81 57.09
C ASN A 143 49.88 -1.79 56.03
N LEU A 144 48.88 -2.65 56.15
CA LEU A 144 47.64 -2.60 55.36
C LEU A 144 46.62 -1.69 56.06
N TYR A 145 46.23 -0.63 55.36
CA TYR A 145 45.22 0.35 55.76
C TYR A 145 43.98 0.16 54.90
N LEU A 146 42.82 0.03 55.54
CA LEU A 146 41.53 -0.20 54.88
C LEU A 146 40.76 1.11 54.83
N ILE A 147 40.16 1.43 53.69
CA ILE A 147 39.27 2.58 53.55
C ILE A 147 37.89 2.06 53.18
N ALA A 148 36.93 2.26 54.07
CA ALA A 148 35.52 2.02 53.81
C ALA A 148 34.95 3.14 52.93
N ARG A 149 34.17 2.77 51.93
CA ARG A 149 33.48 3.73 51.04
C ARG A 149 32.27 4.39 51.70
N ASP A 150 31.62 3.67 52.61
CA ASP A 150 30.35 4.04 53.20
C ASP A 150 30.22 3.48 54.63
N THR A 151 29.23 3.96 55.39
CA THR A 151 29.06 3.60 56.80
C THR A 151 28.83 2.11 57.04
N GLU A 152 28.08 1.42 56.17
CA GLU A 152 27.88 -0.03 56.31
C GLU A 152 29.18 -0.80 56.06
N SER A 153 29.94 -0.40 55.04
CA SER A 153 31.25 -0.98 54.75
C SER A 153 32.27 -0.71 55.87
N GLU A 154 32.17 0.43 56.57
CA GLU A 154 33.02 0.74 57.73
C GLU A 154 32.73 -0.19 58.90
N LYS A 155 31.45 -0.44 59.20
CA LYS A 155 31.03 -1.39 60.23
C LYS A 155 31.53 -2.79 59.92
N GLU A 156 31.37 -3.24 58.68
CA GLU A 156 31.79 -4.56 58.24
C GLU A 156 33.32 -4.70 58.27
N PHE A 157 34.08 -3.67 57.85
CA PHE A 157 35.53 -3.74 57.98
C PHE A 157 35.98 -3.83 59.44
N LYS A 158 35.36 -3.06 60.34
CA LYS A 158 35.68 -3.10 61.78
C LYS A 158 35.24 -4.40 62.47
N SER A 159 34.21 -5.09 61.95
CA SER A 159 33.77 -6.38 62.49
C SER A 159 34.66 -7.53 62.00
N CYS A 160 35.14 -7.46 60.75
CA CYS A 160 35.87 -8.53 60.10
C CYS A 160 37.39 -8.45 60.30
N PHE A 161 37.95 -7.25 60.41
CA PHE A 161 39.40 -7.03 60.34
C PHE A 161 39.91 -6.20 61.52
N HIS A 162 41.10 -6.54 61.99
CA HIS A 162 41.79 -5.83 63.07
C HIS A 162 42.72 -4.72 62.55
N ASN A 163 42.74 -4.51 61.23
CA ASN A 163 43.54 -3.47 60.58
C ASN A 163 42.99 -2.07 60.87
N MET A 164 43.80 -1.04 60.59
CA MET A 164 43.31 0.34 60.68
C MET A 164 42.29 0.61 59.58
N VAL A 165 41.09 1.05 59.97
CA VAL A 165 39.98 1.38 59.08
C VAL A 165 39.71 2.88 59.10
N TYR A 166 39.70 3.49 57.93
CA TYR A 166 39.22 4.86 57.69
C TYR A 166 37.93 4.83 56.89
N LYS A 167 37.23 5.97 56.82
CA LYS A 167 36.07 6.16 55.94
C LYS A 167 36.31 7.36 55.02
N LEU A 168 36.15 7.15 53.73
CA LEU A 168 36.15 8.19 52.69
C LEU A 168 35.06 7.82 51.67
N PRO A 169 34.40 8.79 51.03
CA PRO A 169 33.40 8.50 50.00
C PRO A 169 34.05 7.85 48.77
N ASP A 170 33.25 7.53 47.75
CA ASP A 170 33.79 6.99 46.50
C ASP A 170 34.82 7.95 45.87
N VAL A 171 35.98 7.42 45.46
CA VAL A 171 37.09 8.23 44.91
C VAL A 171 36.71 8.97 43.65
N VAL A 172 35.71 8.48 42.90
CA VAL A 172 35.19 9.14 41.70
C VAL A 172 34.68 10.55 42.04
N LEU A 173 34.17 10.78 43.26
CA LEU A 173 33.72 12.10 43.70
C LEU A 173 34.88 13.10 43.85
N THR A 174 36.15 12.66 43.91
CA THR A 174 37.29 13.60 43.86
C THR A 174 37.41 14.32 42.52
N LEU A 175 36.72 13.85 41.47
CA LEU A 175 36.67 14.54 40.19
C LEU A 175 35.86 15.85 40.29
N PRO A 176 36.30 16.93 39.64
CA PRO A 176 35.56 18.18 39.61
C PRO A 176 34.26 18.00 38.82
N GLN A 177 33.25 18.83 39.13
CA GLN A 177 32.01 18.84 38.36
C GLN A 177 32.30 19.10 36.88
N MET A 178 31.69 18.31 36.00
CA MET A 178 31.82 18.47 34.56
C MET A 178 31.03 19.70 34.08
N ASN A 179 31.69 20.61 33.38
CA ASN A 179 31.04 21.74 32.74
C ASN A 179 30.31 21.28 31.48
N MET A 180 28.99 21.14 31.56
CA MET A 180 28.14 20.84 30.42
C MET A 180 27.82 22.12 29.65
N THR A 181 28.09 22.13 28.34
CA THR A 181 27.83 23.29 27.47
C THR A 181 26.49 23.22 26.73
N LYS A 182 25.88 22.03 26.68
CA LYS A 182 24.59 21.79 26.02
C LYS A 182 23.45 21.86 27.01
N GLU A 183 22.29 22.29 26.52
CA GLU A 183 21.04 22.17 27.27
C GLU A 183 20.72 20.70 27.54
N LYS A 184 20.23 20.44 28.75
CA LYS A 184 19.81 19.11 29.19
C LYS A 184 18.45 18.81 28.59
N ALA A 185 18.24 17.59 28.08
CA ALA A 185 16.96 17.18 27.51
C ALA A 185 16.66 15.70 27.80
N GLY A 186 15.43 15.42 28.22
CA GLY A 186 14.92 14.06 28.39
C GLY A 186 15.44 13.34 29.64
N ALA A 187 15.09 12.07 29.77
CA ALA A 187 15.44 11.23 30.91
C ALA A 187 16.26 9.99 30.50
N LEU A 188 17.14 9.56 31.39
CA LEU A 188 17.92 8.34 31.29
C LEU A 188 17.42 7.31 32.30
N LEU A 189 17.31 6.06 31.86
CA LEU A 189 16.98 4.91 32.68
C LEU A 189 18.16 3.95 32.69
N CYS A 190 18.85 3.85 33.82
CA CYS A 190 20.01 2.99 33.99
C CYS A 190 19.77 1.99 35.11
N LEU A 191 19.16 0.86 34.77
CA LEU A 191 18.79 -0.19 35.70
C LEU A 191 19.62 -1.45 35.50
N ARG A 192 19.78 -2.24 36.56
CA ARG A 192 20.39 -3.57 36.49
C ARG A 192 19.45 -4.57 35.82
N ASN A 193 20.06 -5.48 35.07
CA ASN A 193 19.39 -6.64 34.46
C ASN A 193 19.88 -7.97 35.07
N ASP A 194 20.69 -7.91 36.13
CA ASP A 194 21.29 -9.06 36.81
C ASP A 194 20.65 -9.30 38.19
N GLU A 195 21.16 -10.29 38.93
CA GLU A 195 20.62 -10.75 40.22
C GLU A 195 20.67 -9.68 41.33
N GLU A 196 21.36 -8.56 41.15
CA GLU A 196 21.36 -7.46 42.11
C GLU A 196 20.19 -6.47 41.91
N GLY A 197 19.53 -6.50 40.75
CA GLY A 197 18.35 -5.70 40.45
C GLY A 197 17.11 -6.21 41.19
N ILE A 198 16.36 -5.30 41.84
CA ILE A 198 15.10 -5.67 42.53
C ILE A 198 13.91 -5.71 41.55
N LEU A 199 13.98 -4.91 40.48
CA LEU A 199 12.81 -4.64 39.64
C LEU A 199 12.62 -5.68 38.54
N GLU A 200 11.42 -6.26 38.50
CA GLU A 200 10.98 -7.10 37.39
C GLU A 200 10.80 -6.29 36.10
N ASN A 201 10.91 -6.94 34.94
CA ASN A 201 10.73 -6.31 33.63
C ASN A 201 9.39 -5.54 33.49
N SER A 202 8.33 -6.05 34.12
CA SER A 202 7.01 -5.41 34.15
C SER A 202 7.06 -4.05 34.87
N GLN A 203 7.74 -3.98 36.01
CA GLN A 203 7.92 -2.78 36.82
C GLN A 203 8.84 -1.77 36.12
N GLN A 204 9.91 -2.24 35.47
CA GLN A 204 10.77 -1.38 34.66
C GLN A 204 10.00 -0.74 33.50
N THR A 205 9.10 -1.49 32.86
CA THR A 205 8.24 -0.97 31.77
C THR A 205 7.26 0.08 32.28
N GLN A 206 6.69 -0.11 33.48
CA GLN A 206 5.84 0.88 34.12
C GLN A 206 6.60 2.17 34.45
N LEU A 207 7.81 2.07 35.00
CA LEU A 207 8.67 3.24 35.26
C LEU A 207 8.98 4.01 33.97
N GLU A 208 9.31 3.29 32.90
CA GLU A 208 9.56 3.91 31.60
C GLU A 208 8.32 4.62 31.04
N SER A 209 7.13 4.03 31.20
CA SER A 209 5.87 4.68 30.81
C SER A 209 5.64 5.99 31.56
N LEU A 210 5.83 5.99 32.89
CA LEU A 210 5.70 7.20 33.72
C LEU A 210 6.69 8.29 33.32
N LEU A 211 7.93 7.91 32.97
CA LEU A 211 8.92 8.88 32.47
C LEU A 211 8.51 9.48 31.13
N ARG A 212 7.95 8.67 30.22
CA ARG A 212 7.49 9.13 28.89
C ARG A 212 6.28 10.07 28.96
N GLU A 213 5.51 10.04 30.03
CA GLU A 213 4.45 11.03 30.27
C GLU A 213 5.01 12.44 30.53
N LYS A 214 6.19 12.55 31.17
CA LYS A 214 6.82 13.84 31.52
C LYS A 214 7.90 14.28 30.54
N TYR A 215 8.63 13.34 29.93
CA TYR A 215 9.78 13.63 29.08
C TYR A 215 9.56 13.13 27.64
N PRO A 216 9.77 13.98 26.61
CA PRO A 216 9.62 13.59 25.21
C PRO A 216 10.59 12.49 24.77
N THR A 217 11.73 12.36 25.45
CA THR A 217 12.78 11.40 25.16
C THR A 217 13.18 10.69 26.44
N VAL A 218 13.05 9.36 26.43
CA VAL A 218 13.55 8.49 27.50
C VAL A 218 14.47 7.46 26.84
N LYS A 219 15.72 7.36 27.30
CA LYS A 219 16.68 6.38 26.79
C LYS A 219 17.10 5.42 27.88
N ARG A 220 17.20 4.15 27.53
CA ARG A 220 17.88 3.15 28.36
C ARG A 220 19.37 3.19 28.12
N MET A 221 20.14 3.03 29.18
CA MET A 221 21.60 2.95 29.13
C MET A 221 22.13 1.96 30.17
N ASP A 222 23.39 1.58 30.03
CA ASP A 222 24.14 0.80 31.02
C ASP A 222 25.49 1.49 31.28
N THR A 223 26.06 1.28 32.46
CA THR A 223 27.44 1.65 32.78
C THR A 223 28.46 0.61 32.32
N VAL A 224 28.01 -0.51 31.75
CA VAL A 224 28.84 -1.58 31.19
C VAL A 224 28.87 -1.47 29.67
N VAL A 225 30.09 -1.39 29.10
CA VAL A 225 30.31 -1.34 27.65
C VAL A 225 31.02 -2.59 27.14
N SER A 226 31.07 -2.77 25.82
CA SER A 226 31.93 -3.81 25.23
C SER A 226 33.40 -3.46 25.49
N TYR A 227 34.19 -4.43 25.93
CA TYR A 227 35.59 -4.22 26.26
C TYR A 227 36.48 -5.05 25.33
N ALA A 228 37.25 -4.36 24.50
CA ALA A 228 38.34 -4.91 23.71
C ALA A 228 39.61 -4.14 24.06
N LYS A 229 40.61 -4.81 24.64
CA LYS A 229 41.77 -4.17 25.26
C LYS A 229 42.55 -3.28 24.28
N GLU A 230 42.61 -3.67 23.02
CA GLU A 230 43.38 -3.01 21.97
C GLU A 230 42.80 -1.65 21.57
N ASP A 231 41.49 -1.48 21.69
CA ASP A 231 40.75 -0.29 21.23
C ASP A 231 40.17 0.54 22.40
N PHE A 232 40.32 0.08 23.65
CA PHE A 232 39.68 0.69 24.81
C PHE A 232 40.51 1.83 25.41
N CYS A 233 40.05 3.06 25.21
CA CYS A 233 40.62 4.24 25.87
C CYS A 233 39.78 4.64 27.10
N ARG A 234 40.24 4.25 28.30
CA ARG A 234 39.54 4.47 29.58
C ARG A 234 39.02 5.89 29.76
N GLU A 235 39.85 6.90 29.49
CA GLU A 235 39.48 8.30 29.70
C GLU A 235 38.41 8.77 28.70
N GLU A 236 38.48 8.33 27.45
CA GLU A 236 37.51 8.69 26.42
C GLU A 236 36.14 8.06 26.69
N GLU A 237 36.12 6.80 27.11
CA GLU A 237 34.90 6.06 27.46
C GLU A 237 34.20 6.68 28.68
N ILE A 238 34.96 7.00 29.75
CA ILE A 238 34.41 7.71 30.91
C ILE A 238 33.86 9.07 30.48
N LYS A 239 34.59 9.84 29.66
CA LYS A 239 34.12 11.14 29.15
C LYS A 239 32.88 11.00 28.25
N ALA A 240 32.77 9.94 27.47
CA ALA A 240 31.59 9.66 26.65
C ALA A 240 30.37 9.40 27.54
N LEU A 241 30.51 8.52 28.55
CA LEU A 241 29.46 8.22 29.52
C LEU A 241 29.02 9.46 30.30
N LEU A 242 29.96 10.24 30.82
CA LEU A 242 29.66 11.48 31.54
C LEU A 242 28.96 12.52 30.64
N ARG A 243 29.31 12.59 29.35
CA ARG A 243 28.62 13.48 28.39
C ARG A 243 27.18 13.04 28.15
N GLU A 244 26.95 11.74 28.05
CA GLU A 244 25.59 11.19 27.90
C GLU A 244 24.75 11.52 29.12
N ILE A 245 25.22 11.18 30.33
CA ILE A 245 24.53 11.46 31.60
C ILE A 245 24.32 12.96 31.80
N GLY A 246 25.34 13.77 31.50
CA GLY A 246 25.26 15.22 31.61
C GLY A 246 24.34 15.89 30.60
N SER A 247 23.93 15.20 29.54
CA SER A 247 23.00 15.71 28.53
C SER A 247 21.53 15.51 28.89
N ALA A 248 21.23 14.71 29.92
CA ALA A 248 19.86 14.44 30.35
C ALA A 248 19.42 15.37 31.48
N GLU A 249 18.13 15.63 31.57
CA GLU A 249 17.52 16.40 32.66
C GLU A 249 17.42 15.56 33.93
N LEU A 250 17.08 14.28 33.77
CA LEU A 250 16.86 13.32 34.85
C LEU A 250 17.56 11.99 34.58
N MET A 251 18.20 11.45 35.61
CA MET A 251 18.71 10.08 35.64
C MET A 251 17.90 9.26 36.65
N VAL A 252 17.34 8.12 36.23
CA VAL A 252 16.74 7.14 37.14
C VAL A 252 17.63 5.91 37.15
N THR A 253 18.12 5.51 38.32
CA THR A 253 19.11 4.44 38.41
C THR A 253 19.10 3.66 39.71
N ASP A 254 19.43 2.37 39.62
CA ASP A 254 19.79 1.49 40.74
C ASP A 254 21.31 1.20 40.77
N ARG A 255 22.10 1.86 39.91
CA ARG A 255 23.55 1.71 39.85
C ARG A 255 24.21 2.78 40.72
N LEU A 256 25.10 2.35 41.63
CA LEU A 256 25.90 3.28 42.44
C LEU A 256 26.65 4.30 41.56
N HIS A 257 27.30 3.84 40.48
CA HIS A 257 28.01 4.74 39.58
C HIS A 257 27.08 5.58 38.70
N GLY A 258 25.85 5.13 38.42
CA GLY A 258 24.83 5.99 37.80
C GLY A 258 24.50 7.20 38.69
N MET A 259 24.37 6.97 40.00
CA MET A 259 24.19 8.04 40.99
C MET A 259 25.43 8.94 41.08
N VAL A 260 26.63 8.37 41.27
CA VAL A 260 27.88 9.15 41.41
C VAL A 260 28.18 9.99 40.17
N PHE A 261 27.98 9.45 38.95
CA PHE A 261 28.16 10.21 37.72
C PHE A 261 27.11 11.33 37.57
N SER A 262 25.90 11.14 38.10
CA SER A 262 24.90 12.20 38.14
C SER A 262 25.33 13.37 39.04
N VAL A 263 25.99 13.09 40.16
CA VAL A 263 26.62 14.12 41.00
C VAL A 263 27.68 14.90 40.22
N ILE A 264 28.59 14.20 39.54
CA ILE A 264 29.68 14.83 38.77
C ILE A 264 29.15 15.68 37.61
N THR A 265 28.06 15.27 36.98
CA THR A 265 27.47 15.99 35.83
C THR A 265 26.43 17.03 36.25
N GLY A 266 26.11 17.11 37.54
CA GLY A 266 25.02 17.93 38.07
C GLY A 266 23.66 17.55 37.46
N THR A 267 23.48 16.30 37.06
CA THR A 267 22.21 15.76 36.55
C THR A 267 21.36 15.35 37.73
N GLU A 268 20.09 15.75 37.73
CA GLU A 268 19.15 15.39 38.78
C GLU A 268 18.92 13.88 38.74
N CYS A 269 18.94 13.22 39.89
CA CYS A 269 18.92 11.77 39.92
C CYS A 269 17.95 11.21 40.94
N ILE A 270 17.07 10.32 40.47
CA ILE A 270 16.24 9.47 41.31
C ILE A 270 16.94 8.13 41.45
N VAL A 271 17.33 7.81 42.68
CA VAL A 271 18.02 6.58 43.04
C VAL A 271 16.99 5.56 43.49
N LEU A 272 17.11 4.34 43.00
CA LEU A 272 16.30 3.19 43.40
C LEU A 272 17.17 2.25 44.24
N PRO A 273 16.61 1.64 45.30
CA PRO A 273 17.35 0.68 46.11
C PRO A 273 17.67 -0.60 45.32
N THR A 274 18.78 -1.23 45.67
CA THR A 274 19.19 -2.57 45.21
C THR A 274 18.94 -3.62 46.29
N PHE A 275 19.08 -4.91 45.95
CA PHE A 275 18.93 -6.00 46.94
C PHE A 275 19.86 -5.80 48.15
N ASN A 276 21.06 -5.29 47.92
CA ASN A 276 22.01 -4.93 48.97
C ASN A 276 21.87 -3.47 49.42
N THR A 277 22.41 -3.15 50.60
CA THR A 277 22.38 -1.81 51.20
C THR A 277 23.39 -0.84 50.58
N LYS A 278 24.23 -1.25 49.61
CA LYS A 278 25.39 -0.48 49.13
C LYS A 278 24.98 0.85 48.48
N VAL A 279 24.01 0.83 47.58
CA VAL A 279 23.53 2.04 46.88
C VAL A 279 22.91 3.03 47.86
N VAL A 280 22.10 2.51 48.80
CA VAL A 280 21.44 3.33 49.83
C VAL A 280 22.46 3.92 50.79
N SER A 281 23.42 3.12 51.27
CA SER A 281 24.51 3.56 52.15
C SER A 281 25.33 4.66 51.49
N ALA A 282 25.72 4.47 50.22
CA ALA A 282 26.44 5.49 49.44
C ALA A 282 25.59 6.75 49.22
N PHE A 283 24.28 6.63 48.94
CA PHE A 283 23.36 7.75 48.81
C PHE A 283 23.31 8.59 50.09
N GLU A 284 23.19 7.97 51.25
CA GLU A 284 23.10 8.69 52.53
C GLU A 284 24.35 9.54 52.83
N GLU A 285 25.52 9.12 52.34
CA GLU A 285 26.78 9.88 52.48
C GLU A 285 26.84 11.11 51.56
N ILE A 286 26.10 11.12 50.44
CA ILE A 286 26.26 12.13 49.38
C ILE A 286 24.96 12.85 49.00
N LYS A 287 23.85 12.57 49.67
CA LYS A 287 22.55 13.20 49.40
C LYS A 287 22.56 14.72 49.52
N ASP A 288 23.44 15.27 50.34
CA ASP A 288 23.53 16.71 50.59
C ASP A 288 24.45 17.46 49.60
N VAL A 289 25.21 16.73 48.76
CA VAL A 289 26.19 17.34 47.83
C VAL A 289 25.65 17.58 46.42
N SER A 290 24.46 17.08 46.08
CA SER A 290 23.84 17.23 44.76
C SER A 290 22.31 16.99 44.81
N ASN A 291 21.64 17.16 43.68
CA ASN A 291 20.21 16.89 43.50
C ASN A 291 19.94 15.38 43.38
N LEU A 292 20.06 14.65 44.49
CA LEU A 292 19.73 13.23 44.57
C LEU A 292 18.44 13.03 45.37
N THR A 293 17.57 12.14 44.90
CA THR A 293 16.36 11.73 45.64
C THR A 293 16.25 10.22 45.65
N LEU A 294 16.11 9.61 46.82
CA LEU A 294 15.89 8.18 46.96
C LEU A 294 14.39 7.88 46.86
N ALA A 295 14.01 6.89 46.05
CA ALA A 295 12.65 6.41 45.94
C ALA A 295 12.60 4.89 46.17
N ARG A 296 11.92 4.45 47.23
CA ARG A 296 11.77 3.05 47.62
C ARG A 296 10.46 2.43 47.16
N THR A 297 9.45 3.26 46.92
CA THR A 297 8.11 2.83 46.50
C THR A 297 7.67 3.56 45.24
N ALA A 298 6.68 3.00 44.53
CA ALA A 298 6.10 3.66 43.36
C ALA A 298 5.53 5.06 43.69
N GLY A 299 4.94 5.22 44.88
CA GLY A 299 4.44 6.51 45.35
C GLY A 299 5.56 7.52 45.62
N GLU A 300 6.66 7.08 46.26
CA GLU A 300 7.85 7.91 46.43
C GLU A 300 8.49 8.30 45.09
N PHE A 301 8.54 7.36 44.14
CA PHE A 301 9.03 7.63 42.79
C PHE A 301 8.20 8.70 42.08
N GLN A 302 6.86 8.60 42.14
CA GLN A 302 5.99 9.59 41.51
C GLN A 302 6.12 10.97 42.17
N ASN A 303 6.26 11.02 43.50
CA ASN A 303 6.52 12.26 44.23
C ASN A 303 7.87 12.87 43.84
N ALA A 304 8.93 12.05 43.79
CA ALA A 304 10.26 12.47 43.36
C ALA A 304 10.23 13.01 41.92
N LEU A 305 9.57 12.28 41.01
CA LEU A 305 9.40 12.67 39.61
C LEU A 305 8.69 14.02 39.47
N ASN A 306 7.65 14.28 40.28
CA ASN A 306 6.95 15.55 40.30
C ASN A 306 7.81 16.69 40.86
N GLY A 307 8.71 16.39 41.79
CA GLY A 307 9.66 17.35 42.39
C GLY A 307 10.86 17.72 41.51
N VAL A 308 11.12 16.98 40.43
CA VAL A 308 12.23 17.25 39.50
C VAL A 308 12.12 18.64 38.87
N GLY A 309 13.22 19.39 38.86
CA GLY A 309 13.28 20.79 38.40
C GLY A 309 13.43 21.81 39.53
N GLY A 310 13.69 21.36 40.76
CA GLY A 310 13.94 22.20 41.93
C GLY A 310 15.26 22.97 41.89
N LYS A 311 15.62 23.61 43.02
CA LYS A 311 16.85 24.41 43.14
C LYS A 311 18.08 23.53 42.90
N LYS A 312 18.86 23.87 41.86
CA LYS A 312 20.08 23.13 41.50
C LYS A 312 21.21 23.39 42.50
N VAL A 313 21.63 22.34 43.21
CA VAL A 313 22.84 22.35 44.04
C VAL A 313 24.05 22.13 43.13
N ARG A 314 25.04 23.02 43.21
CA ARG A 314 26.30 22.86 42.49
C ARG A 314 27.21 21.95 43.29
N TYR A 315 27.79 20.95 42.63
CA TYR A 315 28.71 20.03 43.23
C TYR A 315 30.11 20.65 43.37
N HIS A 316 30.69 20.54 44.57
CA HIS A 316 32.05 20.98 44.88
C HIS A 316 32.82 19.83 45.55
N ASN A 317 33.91 19.40 44.91
CA ASN A 317 34.74 18.28 45.37
C ASN A 317 35.77 18.67 46.45
N ASP A 318 35.92 19.95 46.78
CA ASP A 318 36.99 20.45 47.67
C ASP A 318 37.05 19.72 49.01
N HIS A 319 35.90 19.56 49.68
CA HIS A 319 35.81 18.89 50.97
C HIS A 319 36.17 17.40 50.90
N ILE A 320 35.84 16.74 49.80
CA ILE A 320 36.18 15.32 49.56
C ILE A 320 37.68 15.20 49.31
N THR A 321 38.21 15.99 48.39
CA THR A 321 39.65 16.00 48.09
C THR A 321 40.50 16.33 49.33
N GLU A 322 40.04 17.25 50.19
CA GLU A 322 40.71 17.55 51.46
C GLU A 322 40.62 16.40 52.47
N GLY A 323 39.49 15.67 52.50
CA GLY A 323 39.36 14.43 53.26
C GLY A 323 40.40 13.38 52.84
N TYR A 324 40.56 13.16 51.54
CA TYR A 324 41.60 12.27 51.01
C TYR A 324 43.00 12.72 51.38
N LYS A 325 43.32 14.02 51.20
CA LYS A 325 44.60 14.60 51.61
C LYS A 325 44.90 14.30 53.08
N LYS A 326 43.94 14.58 53.97
CA LYS A 326 44.09 14.38 55.41
C LYS A 326 44.38 12.91 55.75
N ILE A 327 43.56 11.98 55.27
CA ILE A 327 43.70 10.55 55.59
C ILE A 327 44.99 9.98 55.00
N ILE A 328 45.31 10.30 53.74
CA ILE A 328 46.54 9.80 53.11
C ILE A 328 47.77 10.35 53.84
N ASN A 329 47.80 11.63 54.19
CA ASN A 329 48.89 12.21 54.99
C ASN A 329 49.01 11.53 56.36
N GLU A 330 47.90 11.26 57.04
CA GLU A 330 47.89 10.53 58.31
C GLU A 330 48.51 9.12 58.15
N ILE A 331 48.17 8.40 57.08
CA ILE A 331 48.76 7.08 56.80
C ILE A 331 50.26 7.21 56.50
N MET A 332 50.67 8.24 55.75
CA MET A 332 52.06 8.42 55.33
C MET A 332 53.00 8.71 56.51
N VAL A 333 52.57 9.47 57.52
CA VAL A 333 53.42 9.80 58.69
C VAL A 333 53.58 8.66 59.69
N ARG A 334 52.76 7.60 59.59
CA ARG A 334 52.88 6.43 60.48
C ARG A 334 54.18 5.66 60.21
N GLU A 335 54.79 5.09 61.24
CA GLU A 335 55.94 4.21 61.05
C GLU A 335 55.55 2.92 60.31
N VAL A 336 56.47 2.40 59.50
CA VAL A 336 56.29 1.10 58.85
C VAL A 336 56.63 0.01 59.87
N TYR A 337 55.69 -0.89 60.12
CA TYR A 337 55.93 -2.05 60.96
C TYR A 337 56.77 -3.07 60.21
N TYR A 338 57.88 -3.53 60.80
CA TYR A 338 58.71 -4.58 60.22
C TYR A 338 58.44 -5.90 60.97
N PRO A 339 57.59 -6.78 60.43
CA PRO A 339 57.26 -8.03 61.12
C PRO A 339 58.47 -8.95 61.21
N GLU A 340 58.47 -9.81 62.24
CA GLU A 340 59.33 -10.99 62.30
C GLU A 340 59.11 -11.90 61.09
N THR A 341 60.12 -12.72 60.76
CA THR A 341 60.16 -13.57 59.57
C THR A 341 59.07 -14.64 59.52
N HIS A 342 58.45 -14.97 60.65
CA HIS A 342 57.43 -16.00 60.73
C HIS A 342 56.02 -15.45 60.46
N ILE A 343 55.30 -16.08 59.55
CA ILE A 343 53.89 -15.82 59.25
C ILE A 343 53.08 -16.92 59.95
N THR A 344 52.10 -16.54 60.77
CA THR A 344 51.17 -17.46 61.44
C THR A 344 49.95 -17.74 60.55
N ILE A 345 50.19 -18.26 59.34
CA ILE A 345 49.15 -18.67 58.40
C ILE A 345 49.48 -20.08 57.93
N GLU A 346 48.45 -20.92 57.80
CA GLU A 346 48.57 -22.32 57.41
C GLU A 346 49.19 -22.45 56.00
N GLU A 347 50.11 -23.40 55.82
CA GLU A 347 50.86 -23.56 54.56
C GLU A 347 49.96 -23.80 53.34
N ASN A 348 48.82 -24.48 53.52
CA ASN A 348 47.84 -24.72 52.46
C ASN A 348 47.22 -23.40 51.95
N ILE A 349 46.90 -22.44 52.82
CA ILE A 349 46.37 -21.13 52.42
C ILE A 349 47.44 -20.35 51.64
N ILE A 350 48.69 -20.41 52.07
CA ILE A 350 49.81 -19.77 51.34
C ILE A 350 49.97 -20.40 49.95
N PHE A 351 49.93 -21.73 49.87
CA PHE A 351 50.02 -22.47 48.61
C PHE A 351 48.86 -22.14 47.67
N GLU A 352 47.64 -22.03 48.19
CA GLU A 352 46.46 -21.65 47.42
C GLU A 352 46.62 -20.24 46.83
N ILE A 353 47.00 -19.26 47.64
CA ILE A 353 47.18 -17.86 47.19
C ILE A 353 48.29 -17.73 46.15
N THR A 354 49.43 -18.39 46.40
CA THR A 354 50.57 -18.35 45.47
C THR A 354 50.31 -19.16 44.20
N GLY A 355 49.51 -20.23 44.30
CA GLY A 355 49.10 -21.06 43.18
C GLY A 355 47.99 -20.47 42.32
N TYR A 356 47.11 -19.62 42.89
CA TYR A 356 45.95 -19.01 42.21
C TYR A 356 46.36 -18.26 40.94
N TRP A 357 47.50 -17.56 40.97
CA TRP A 357 47.99 -16.78 39.83
C TRP A 357 49.07 -17.48 39.02
N SER A 358 49.35 -18.76 39.30
CA SER A 358 50.28 -19.53 38.47
C SER A 358 49.75 -19.61 37.04
N ALA A 359 50.63 -19.53 36.04
CA ALA A 359 50.24 -19.57 34.62
C ALA A 359 49.31 -20.75 34.30
N GLN A 360 49.54 -21.90 34.93
CA GLN A 360 48.73 -23.12 34.77
C GLN A 360 47.33 -23.00 35.40
N HIS A 361 47.20 -22.36 36.56
CA HIS A 361 45.92 -22.08 37.21
C HIS A 361 45.13 -20.97 36.47
N TYR A 362 45.82 -19.91 36.07
CA TYR A 362 45.22 -18.81 35.31
C TYR A 362 44.74 -19.29 33.93
N GLU A 363 45.55 -20.03 33.16
CA GLU A 363 45.10 -20.59 31.89
C GLU A 363 43.91 -21.53 32.09
N THR A 364 43.98 -22.43 33.08
CA THR A 364 42.89 -23.38 33.35
C THR A 364 41.59 -22.67 33.74
N ASN A 365 41.64 -21.66 34.61
CA ASN A 365 40.45 -20.96 35.08
C ASN A 365 39.95 -19.93 34.05
N TYR A 366 40.83 -19.22 33.37
CA TYR A 366 40.47 -18.32 32.27
C TYR A 366 39.76 -19.09 31.16
N TRP A 367 40.29 -20.26 30.75
CA TRP A 367 39.61 -21.12 29.78
C TRP A 367 38.29 -21.67 30.33
N ARG A 368 38.23 -22.07 31.60
CA ARG A 368 36.96 -22.53 32.23
C ARG A 368 35.89 -21.45 32.24
N GLU A 369 36.22 -20.23 32.66
CA GLU A 369 35.26 -19.12 32.70
C GLU A 369 34.91 -18.61 31.29
N THR A 370 35.86 -18.60 30.35
CA THR A 370 35.57 -18.30 28.95
C THR A 370 34.58 -19.32 28.38
N ILE A 371 34.83 -20.62 28.58
CA ILE A 371 33.94 -21.70 28.12
C ILE A 371 32.58 -21.59 28.82
N LYS A 372 32.53 -21.32 30.12
CA LYS A 372 31.28 -21.17 30.88
C LYS A 372 30.46 -19.98 30.39
N ASN A 373 31.10 -18.86 30.07
CA ASN A 373 30.45 -17.68 29.50
C ASN A 373 29.96 -17.92 28.06
N GLU A 374 30.73 -18.63 27.23
CA GLU A 374 30.27 -19.05 25.91
C GLU A 374 29.09 -20.02 26.01
N TYR A 375 29.13 -20.96 26.95
CA TYR A 375 28.04 -21.91 27.19
C TYR A 375 26.77 -21.19 27.64
N LYS A 376 26.89 -20.22 28.55
CA LYS A 376 25.77 -19.38 29.00
C LYS A 376 25.17 -18.56 27.86
N LYS A 377 26.01 -17.93 27.02
CA LYS A 377 25.56 -17.21 25.82
C LYS A 377 24.81 -18.13 24.84
N LEU A 378 25.32 -19.35 24.64
CA LEU A 378 24.65 -20.36 23.82
C LEU A 378 23.33 -20.80 24.42
N GLU A 379 23.25 -20.97 25.73
CA GLU A 379 22.04 -21.35 26.44
C GLU A 379 20.96 -20.25 26.35
N ASP A 380 21.34 -18.99 26.57
CA ASP A 380 20.46 -17.83 26.44
C ASP A 380 19.95 -17.69 25.00
N SER A 381 20.84 -17.80 24.00
CA SER A 381 20.46 -17.77 22.58
C SER A 381 19.55 -18.94 22.18
N SER A 382 19.78 -20.13 22.76
CA SER A 382 18.92 -21.29 22.55
C SER A 382 17.53 -21.09 23.16
N ARG A 383 17.46 -20.48 24.36
CA ARG A 383 16.21 -20.16 25.04
C ARG A 383 15.39 -19.11 24.28
N GLU A 384 16.05 -18.08 23.75
CA GLU A 384 15.43 -17.05 22.90
C GLU A 384 14.84 -17.67 21.62
N LYS A 385 15.64 -18.46 20.89
CA LYS A 385 15.17 -19.19 19.69
C LYS A 385 14.04 -20.16 19.99
N ALA A 386 14.06 -20.84 21.14
CA ALA A 386 12.96 -21.69 21.58
C ALA A 386 11.67 -20.89 21.81
N GLY A 387 11.79 -19.68 22.36
CA GLY A 387 10.69 -18.72 22.49
C GLY A 387 10.12 -18.29 21.13
N GLU A 388 10.99 -17.95 20.16
CA GLU A 388 10.57 -17.60 18.80
C GLU A 388 9.82 -18.75 18.11
N VAL A 389 10.30 -20.00 18.27
CA VAL A 389 9.64 -21.19 17.71
C VAL A 389 8.23 -21.38 18.28
N LEU A 390 8.01 -21.07 19.56
CA LEU A 390 6.67 -21.12 20.16
C LEU A 390 5.74 -20.08 19.52
N VAL A 391 6.23 -18.84 19.32
CA VAL A 391 5.46 -17.79 18.63
C VAL A 391 5.12 -18.19 17.20
N TYR A 392 6.06 -18.78 16.45
CA TYR A 392 5.79 -19.26 15.09
C TYR A 392 4.79 -20.41 15.07
N LYS A 393 4.81 -21.32 16.06
CA LYS A 393 3.79 -22.38 16.17
C LYS A 393 2.40 -21.81 16.39
N ASP A 394 2.26 -20.82 17.26
CA ASP A 394 0.98 -20.14 17.49
C ASP A 394 0.49 -19.42 16.24
N TRP A 395 1.40 -18.79 15.49
CA TRP A 395 1.07 -18.14 14.23
C TRP A 395 0.61 -19.13 13.15
N ILE A 396 1.30 -20.28 13.03
CA ILE A 396 0.90 -21.38 12.12
C ILE A 396 -0.48 -21.90 12.50
N ALA A 397 -0.73 -22.18 13.78
CA ALA A 397 -2.03 -22.67 14.25
C ALA A 397 -3.17 -21.67 13.94
N ASN A 398 -2.90 -20.37 14.07
CA ASN A 398 -3.85 -19.33 13.68
C ASN A 398 -4.10 -19.31 12.16
N MET A 399 -3.04 -19.42 11.34
CA MET A 399 -3.19 -19.50 9.88
C MET A 399 -3.97 -20.73 9.43
N GLU A 400 -3.73 -21.89 10.04
CA GLU A 400 -4.47 -23.13 9.75
C GLU A 400 -5.97 -22.96 10.06
N LYS A 401 -6.30 -22.28 11.17
CA LYS A 401 -7.68 -21.95 11.52
C LYS A 401 -8.33 -21.02 10.48
N GLN A 402 -7.63 -19.98 10.06
CA GLN A 402 -8.11 -19.07 9.01
C GLN A 402 -8.31 -19.79 7.67
N LEU A 403 -7.37 -20.65 7.29
CA LEU A 403 -7.46 -21.44 6.07
C LEU A 403 -8.65 -22.42 6.12
N GLY A 404 -8.93 -23.00 7.28
CA GLY A 404 -10.12 -23.81 7.54
C GLY A 404 -11.41 -23.01 7.33
N GLN A 405 -11.48 -21.79 7.86
CA GLN A 405 -12.63 -20.90 7.68
C GLN A 405 -12.86 -20.54 6.21
N ILE A 406 -11.80 -20.12 5.50
CA ILE A 406 -11.87 -19.77 4.07
C ILE A 406 -12.35 -20.96 3.23
N LYS A 407 -11.88 -22.18 3.55
CA LYS A 407 -12.34 -23.40 2.86
C LYS A 407 -13.84 -23.64 3.08
N ALA A 408 -14.32 -23.49 4.31
CA ALA A 408 -15.74 -23.66 4.63
C ALA A 408 -16.61 -22.60 3.92
N ASP A 409 -16.16 -21.34 3.92
CA ASP A 409 -16.87 -20.24 3.25
C ASP A 409 -16.93 -20.47 1.72
N ASN A 410 -15.82 -20.91 1.11
CA ASN A 410 -15.79 -21.25 -0.31
C ASN A 410 -16.72 -22.41 -0.66
N GLN A 411 -16.77 -23.47 0.16
CA GLN A 411 -17.71 -24.58 -0.05
C GLN A 411 -19.16 -24.11 0.03
N ARG A 412 -19.48 -23.22 0.98
CA ARG A 412 -20.81 -22.63 1.11
C ARG A 412 -21.16 -21.80 -0.13
N MET A 413 -20.26 -20.93 -0.59
CA MET A 413 -20.45 -20.14 -1.80
C MET A 413 -20.64 -20.99 -3.05
N GLN A 414 -19.93 -22.12 -3.18
CA GLN A 414 -20.11 -23.07 -4.28
C GLN A 414 -21.51 -23.69 -4.23
N SER A 415 -21.95 -24.16 -3.06
CA SER A 415 -23.30 -24.70 -2.89
C SER A 415 -24.39 -23.68 -3.20
N ASP A 416 -24.22 -22.43 -2.78
CA ASP A 416 -25.19 -21.37 -3.07
C ASP A 416 -25.22 -21.02 -4.57
N ARG A 417 -24.07 -21.00 -5.25
CA ARG A 417 -24.00 -20.85 -6.72
C ARG A 417 -24.64 -22.02 -7.47
N GLU A 418 -24.50 -23.25 -6.98
CA GLU A 418 -25.18 -24.42 -7.57
C GLU A 418 -26.71 -24.26 -7.47
N LYS A 419 -27.22 -23.83 -6.31
CA LYS A 419 -28.66 -23.55 -6.13
C LYS A 419 -29.16 -22.42 -7.05
N GLU A 420 -28.41 -21.33 -7.18
CA GLU A 420 -28.74 -20.26 -8.14
C GLU A 420 -28.74 -20.79 -9.58
N THR A 421 -27.75 -21.60 -9.94
CA THR A 421 -27.66 -22.19 -11.28
C THR A 421 -28.86 -23.09 -11.57
N ASP A 422 -29.29 -23.90 -10.62
CA ASP A 422 -30.47 -24.74 -10.76
C ASP A 422 -31.76 -23.93 -10.86
N SER A 423 -31.88 -22.83 -10.11
CA SER A 423 -32.97 -21.87 -10.26
C SER A 423 -32.99 -21.23 -11.66
N TYR A 424 -31.82 -20.83 -12.20
CA TYR A 424 -31.74 -20.30 -13.56
C TYR A 424 -32.09 -21.35 -14.63
N LYS A 425 -31.70 -22.62 -14.44
CA LYS A 425 -32.10 -23.70 -15.35
C LYS A 425 -33.61 -23.89 -15.38
N GLU A 426 -34.26 -23.86 -14.20
CA GLU A 426 -35.72 -23.96 -14.08
C GLU A 426 -36.41 -22.77 -14.75
N TRP A 427 -35.89 -21.56 -14.53
CA TRP A 427 -36.40 -20.35 -15.18
C TRP A 427 -36.25 -20.39 -16.72
N ILE A 428 -35.10 -20.83 -17.23
CA ILE A 428 -34.88 -21.03 -18.67
C ILE A 428 -35.83 -22.09 -19.24
N ALA A 429 -36.09 -23.18 -18.50
CA ALA A 429 -37.03 -24.21 -18.92
C ALA A 429 -38.46 -23.65 -19.05
N ASN A 430 -38.90 -22.82 -18.09
CA ASN A 430 -40.19 -22.13 -18.16
C ASN A 430 -40.26 -21.18 -19.36
N LEU A 431 -39.24 -20.34 -19.58
CA LEU A 431 -39.19 -19.44 -20.74
C LEU A 431 -39.23 -20.19 -22.08
N LYS A 432 -38.56 -21.34 -22.18
CA LYS A 432 -38.63 -22.19 -23.38
C LYS A 432 -40.04 -22.72 -23.62
N ASN A 433 -40.74 -23.15 -22.57
CA ASN A 433 -42.12 -23.61 -22.65
C ASN A 433 -43.06 -22.47 -23.08
N GLU A 434 -42.93 -21.28 -22.50
CA GLU A 434 -43.69 -20.08 -22.92
C GLU A 434 -43.42 -19.71 -24.39
N LEU A 435 -42.16 -19.80 -24.83
CA LEU A 435 -41.78 -19.57 -26.22
C LEU A 435 -42.41 -20.61 -27.16
N GLU A 436 -42.41 -21.89 -26.78
CA GLU A 436 -43.05 -22.96 -27.56
C GLU A 436 -44.57 -22.76 -27.65
N GLN A 437 -45.23 -22.40 -26.55
CA GLN A 437 -46.66 -22.07 -26.55
C GLN A 437 -46.97 -20.86 -27.45
N THR A 438 -46.13 -19.83 -27.40
CA THR A 438 -46.29 -18.64 -28.26
C THR A 438 -46.06 -18.97 -29.74
N LYS A 439 -45.07 -19.82 -30.04
CA LYS A 439 -44.84 -20.32 -31.41
C LYS A 439 -46.00 -21.15 -31.91
N ALA A 440 -46.52 -22.07 -31.11
CA ALA A 440 -47.70 -22.86 -31.46
C ALA A 440 -48.93 -21.98 -31.70
N GLY A 441 -49.17 -20.98 -30.84
CA GLY A 441 -50.23 -20.00 -31.04
C GLY A 441 -50.06 -19.16 -32.32
N SER A 442 -48.83 -18.72 -32.60
CA SER A 442 -48.51 -17.95 -33.82
C SER A 442 -48.65 -18.80 -35.09
N GLN A 443 -48.30 -20.08 -35.02
CA GLN A 443 -48.41 -21.02 -36.13
C GLN A 443 -49.88 -21.38 -36.41
N ASN A 444 -50.69 -21.60 -35.38
CA ASN A 444 -52.13 -21.76 -35.54
C ASN A 444 -52.79 -20.50 -36.15
N ALA A 445 -52.40 -19.30 -35.70
CA ALA A 445 -52.89 -18.05 -36.28
C ALA A 445 -52.44 -17.85 -37.74
N LEU A 446 -51.23 -18.31 -38.09
CA LEU A 446 -50.75 -18.31 -39.47
C LEU A 446 -51.55 -19.28 -40.35
N GLU A 447 -51.80 -20.50 -39.89
CA GLU A 447 -52.63 -21.48 -40.60
C GLU A 447 -54.06 -20.96 -40.82
N GLU A 448 -54.63 -20.26 -39.82
CA GLU A 448 -55.95 -19.63 -39.94
C GLU A 448 -55.94 -18.48 -40.96
N LYS A 449 -54.89 -17.66 -40.97
CA LYS A 449 -54.70 -16.58 -41.97
C LYS A 449 -54.42 -17.12 -43.38
N GLU A 450 -53.71 -18.24 -43.51
CA GLU A 450 -53.49 -18.91 -44.79
C GLU A 450 -54.79 -19.49 -45.34
N LYS A 451 -55.65 -20.02 -44.47
CA LYS A 451 -57.00 -20.47 -44.83
C LYS A 451 -57.90 -19.32 -45.27
N GLU A 452 -57.93 -18.21 -44.52
CA GLU A 452 -58.62 -16.99 -44.95
C GLU A 452 -58.07 -16.47 -46.30
N ALA A 453 -56.75 -16.46 -46.49
CA ALA A 453 -56.13 -16.04 -47.74
C ALA A 453 -56.47 -16.97 -48.92
N ALA A 454 -56.66 -18.27 -48.67
CA ALA A 454 -57.13 -19.23 -49.67
C ALA A 454 -58.58 -18.92 -50.07
N ASP A 455 -59.47 -18.65 -49.10
CA ASP A 455 -60.86 -18.25 -49.35
C ASP A 455 -60.91 -16.93 -50.15
N TYR A 456 -60.06 -15.95 -49.81
CA TYR A 456 -59.93 -14.71 -50.58
C TYR A 456 -59.39 -14.95 -52.00
N LYS A 457 -58.42 -15.86 -52.19
CA LYS A 457 -57.93 -16.21 -53.53
C LYS A 457 -59.02 -16.85 -54.38
N GLU A 458 -59.82 -17.75 -53.80
CA GLU A 458 -60.96 -18.34 -54.50
C GLU A 458 -62.00 -17.28 -54.87
N TRP A 459 -62.28 -16.35 -53.95
CA TRP A 459 -63.17 -15.22 -54.20
C TRP A 459 -62.66 -14.31 -55.31
N VAL A 460 -61.37 -13.95 -55.31
CA VAL A 460 -60.72 -13.15 -56.37
C VAL A 460 -60.76 -13.89 -57.71
N ALA A 461 -60.45 -15.19 -57.75
CA ALA A 461 -60.51 -15.98 -58.98
C ALA A 461 -61.94 -16.03 -59.55
N ASN A 462 -62.96 -16.08 -58.68
CA ASN A 462 -64.35 -16.02 -59.11
C ASN A 462 -64.73 -14.64 -59.67
N LEU A 463 -64.25 -13.56 -59.06
CA LEU A 463 -64.41 -12.20 -59.58
C LEU A 463 -63.70 -12.01 -60.92
N GLU A 464 -62.48 -12.52 -61.09
CA GLU A 464 -61.76 -12.48 -62.35
C GLU A 464 -62.52 -13.23 -63.44
N LYS A 465 -63.11 -14.39 -63.11
CA LYS A 465 -63.97 -15.15 -64.04
C LYS A 465 -65.23 -14.36 -64.43
N GLN A 466 -65.87 -13.67 -63.49
CA GLN A 466 -67.01 -12.80 -63.77
C GLN A 466 -66.61 -11.60 -64.65
N LEU A 467 -65.44 -11.00 -64.40
CA LEU A 467 -64.91 -9.91 -65.20
C LEU A 467 -64.65 -10.37 -66.65
N GLU A 468 -64.06 -11.55 -66.82
CA GLU A 468 -63.75 -12.10 -68.14
C GLU A 468 -65.02 -12.48 -68.91
N GLN A 469 -66.03 -13.02 -68.22
CA GLN A 469 -67.36 -13.23 -68.80
C GLN A 469 -67.99 -11.91 -69.25
N THR A 470 -67.91 -10.86 -68.41
CA THR A 470 -68.47 -9.54 -68.74
C THR A 470 -67.76 -8.89 -69.92
N LYS A 471 -66.44 -9.06 -70.04
CA LYS A 471 -65.67 -8.63 -71.22
C LYS A 471 -66.10 -9.39 -72.47
N ALA A 472 -66.25 -10.71 -72.38
CA ALA A 472 -66.71 -11.53 -73.51
C ALA A 472 -68.13 -11.13 -73.96
N ASP A 473 -69.04 -10.89 -73.02
CA ASP A 473 -70.40 -10.43 -73.32
C ASP A 473 -70.39 -9.03 -73.96
N SER A 474 -69.53 -8.13 -73.48
CA SER A 474 -69.36 -6.78 -74.05
C SER A 474 -68.75 -6.82 -75.46
N GLN A 475 -67.82 -7.74 -75.70
CA GLN A 475 -67.18 -7.91 -77.00
C GLN A 475 -68.13 -8.56 -78.02
N ASN A 476 -68.92 -9.55 -77.60
CA ASN A 476 -69.99 -10.11 -78.41
C ASN A 476 -71.04 -9.05 -78.78
N ALA A 477 -71.45 -8.20 -77.82
CA ALA A 477 -72.37 -7.10 -78.09
C ALA A 477 -71.79 -6.05 -79.06
N LEU A 478 -70.47 -5.82 -79.02
CA LEU A 478 -69.78 -4.95 -79.98
C LEU A 478 -69.77 -5.58 -81.38
N GLU A 479 -69.43 -6.86 -81.50
CA GLU A 479 -69.46 -7.59 -82.78
C GLU A 479 -70.87 -7.63 -83.39
N GLU A 480 -71.91 -7.78 -82.56
CA GLU A 480 -73.31 -7.75 -83.00
C GLU A 480 -73.72 -6.37 -83.52
N LYS A 481 -73.26 -5.29 -82.85
CA LYS A 481 -73.47 -3.91 -83.31
C LYS A 481 -72.68 -3.56 -84.57
N GLU A 482 -71.47 -4.09 -84.73
CA GLU A 482 -70.69 -3.94 -85.96
C GLU A 482 -71.36 -4.67 -87.14
N LYS A 483 -71.98 -5.82 -86.87
CA LYS A 483 -72.75 -6.58 -87.86
C LYS A 483 -74.04 -5.86 -88.27
N GLU A 484 -74.79 -5.30 -87.32
CA GLU A 484 -75.93 -4.42 -87.63
C GLU A 484 -75.48 -3.20 -88.46
N ALA A 485 -74.36 -2.56 -88.12
CA ALA A 485 -73.84 -1.42 -88.87
C ALA A 485 -73.41 -1.80 -90.29
N ALA A 486 -72.91 -3.03 -90.51
CA ALA A 486 -72.59 -3.56 -91.82
C ALA A 486 -73.85 -3.79 -92.67
N ASP A 487 -74.90 -4.39 -92.09
CA ASP A 487 -76.19 -4.60 -92.74
C ASP A 487 -76.85 -3.26 -93.14
N TYR A 488 -76.79 -2.25 -92.26
CA TYR A 488 -77.27 -0.90 -92.58
C TYR A 488 -76.46 -0.25 -93.71
N LYS A 489 -75.14 -0.46 -93.78
CA LYS A 489 -74.28 0.02 -94.88
C LYS A 489 -74.67 -0.61 -96.21
N GLU A 490 -74.93 -1.91 -96.23
CA GLU A 490 -75.38 -2.63 -97.42
C GLU A 490 -76.78 -2.18 -97.85
N TRP A 491 -77.69 -1.96 -96.90
CA TRP A 491 -79.02 -1.42 -97.15
C TRP A 491 -78.98 -0.01 -97.77
N VAL A 492 -78.15 0.89 -97.23
CA VAL A 492 -77.95 2.24 -97.77
C VAL A 492 -77.36 2.20 -99.19
N ALA A 493 -76.35 1.35 -99.44
CA ALA A 493 -75.77 1.20 -100.78
C ALA A 493 -76.78 0.68 -101.82
N ASN A 494 -77.69 -0.21 -101.40
CA ASN A 494 -78.75 -0.73 -102.27
C ASN A 494 -79.81 0.34 -102.60
N LEU A 495 -80.18 1.17 -101.62
CA LEU A 495 -81.07 2.33 -101.84
C LEU A 495 -80.44 3.36 -102.78
N GLU A 496 -79.14 3.67 -102.63
CA GLU A 496 -78.42 4.56 -103.53
C GLU A 496 -78.42 4.05 -104.98
N LYS A 497 -78.29 2.73 -105.16
CA LYS A 497 -78.38 2.07 -106.48
C LYS A 497 -79.77 2.20 -107.10
N GLN A 498 -80.83 1.95 -106.33
CA GLN A 498 -82.22 2.09 -106.79
C GLN A 498 -82.55 3.53 -107.19
N ILE A 499 -82.09 4.52 -106.42
CA ILE A 499 -82.26 5.95 -106.76
C ILE A 499 -81.55 6.29 -108.07
N LYS A 500 -80.39 5.69 -108.34
CA LYS A 500 -79.63 5.89 -109.59
C LYS A 500 -80.37 5.30 -110.80
N GLU A 501 -80.96 4.11 -110.66
CA GLU A 501 -81.75 3.45 -111.71
C GLU A 501 -83.05 4.21 -112.02
N LEU A 502 -83.75 4.71 -111.00
CA LEU A 502 -84.96 5.54 -111.16
C LEU A 502 -84.67 6.87 -111.87
N LYS A 503 -83.51 7.50 -111.60
CA LYS A 503 -83.08 8.72 -112.32
C LYS A 503 -82.84 8.47 -113.81
N VAL A 504 -82.31 7.31 -114.19
CA VAL A 504 -82.09 6.93 -115.59
C VAL A 504 -83.43 6.68 -116.30
N GLN A 505 -84.39 6.01 -115.64
CA GLN A 505 -85.73 5.81 -116.20
C GLN A 505 -86.48 7.13 -116.40
N TYR A 506 -86.36 8.07 -115.46
CA TYR A 506 -86.99 9.39 -115.56
C TYR A 506 -86.45 10.23 -116.72
N GLN A 507 -85.13 10.17 -117.00
CA GLN A 507 -84.54 10.87 -118.15
C GLN A 507 -84.99 10.29 -119.50
N ASN A 508 -85.18 8.98 -119.61
CA ASN A 508 -85.64 8.35 -120.85
C ASN A 508 -87.10 8.70 -121.20
N VAL A 509 -87.97 8.89 -120.20
CA VAL A 509 -89.37 9.28 -120.41
C VAL A 509 -89.47 10.74 -120.88
N LEU A 510 -88.66 11.64 -120.31
CA LEU A 510 -88.60 13.06 -120.71
C LEU A 510 -88.13 13.27 -122.14
N GLY A 511 -87.25 12.41 -122.66
CA GLY A 511 -86.74 12.50 -124.04
C GLY A 511 -87.79 12.18 -125.12
N SER A 512 -88.67 11.20 -124.89
CA SER A 512 -89.63 10.77 -125.92
C SER A 512 -90.89 11.65 -126.04
N VAL A 513 -91.25 12.39 -124.98
CA VAL A 513 -92.38 13.34 -125.00
C VAL A 513 -92.02 14.61 -125.78
N ALA A 514 -90.76 15.05 -125.72
CA ALA A 514 -90.27 16.23 -126.43
C ALA A 514 -90.23 16.08 -127.97
N GLU A 515 -90.27 14.85 -128.50
CA GLU A 515 -90.19 14.58 -129.94
C GLU A 515 -91.58 14.53 -130.61
N ARG A 516 -92.64 14.18 -129.85
CA ARG A 516 -94.04 14.17 -130.30
C ARG A 516 -94.72 15.54 -130.30
N ASP A 517 -94.25 16.47 -129.46
CA ASP A 517 -94.81 17.84 -129.39
C ASP A 517 -94.35 18.75 -130.55
N LYS A 518 -93.26 18.43 -131.24
CA LYS A 518 -92.77 19.20 -132.40
C LYS A 518 -93.53 18.90 -133.70
N GLU A 519 -94.09 17.70 -133.86
CA GLU A 519 -94.86 17.36 -135.08
C GLU A 519 -96.32 17.85 -135.01
N LEU A 520 -96.90 17.98 -133.81
CA LEU A 520 -98.29 18.43 -133.65
C LEU A 520 -98.50 19.92 -133.95
N LEU A 521 -97.44 20.73 -133.85
CA LEU A 521 -97.48 22.18 -134.07
C LEU A 521 -97.52 22.54 -135.57
N THR A 522 -96.90 21.72 -136.43
CA THR A 522 -96.84 21.92 -137.90
C THR A 522 -98.13 21.55 -138.63
N TYR A 523 -98.98 20.68 -138.05
CA TYR A 523 -100.28 20.32 -138.64
C TYR A 523 -101.38 21.34 -138.35
N LYS A 524 -101.26 22.12 -137.26
CA LYS A 524 -102.29 23.06 -136.81
C LYS A 524 -102.28 24.38 -137.59
N GLU A 525 -101.10 24.86 -137.99
CA GLU A 525 -100.98 26.11 -138.79
C GLU A 525 -101.41 25.92 -140.27
N ARG A 526 -101.41 24.67 -140.76
CA ARG A 526 -101.78 24.35 -142.16
C ARG A 526 -103.29 24.16 -142.36
N THR A 527 -104.03 23.82 -141.30
CA THR A 527 -105.49 23.62 -141.35
C THR A 527 -106.25 24.94 -141.32
N ASP A 528 -105.75 25.94 -140.57
CA ASP A 528 -106.41 27.24 -140.43
C ASP A 528 -106.30 28.13 -141.69
N CYS A 529 -105.32 27.86 -142.57
CA CYS A 529 -105.09 28.67 -143.77
C CYS A 529 -105.98 28.28 -144.97
N LEU A 530 -106.35 27.00 -145.14
CA LEU A 530 -107.08 26.54 -146.33
C LEU A 530 -108.60 26.38 -146.11
N GLN A 531 -109.04 26.30 -144.85
CA GLN A 531 -110.46 26.44 -144.51
C GLN A 531 -111.04 27.79 -145.01
N LYS A 532 -110.20 28.83 -145.09
CA LYS A 532 -110.53 30.14 -145.68
C LYS A 532 -110.61 30.16 -147.20
N ASP A 533 -109.80 29.34 -147.89
CA ASP A 533 -109.79 29.28 -149.36
C ASP A 533 -111.01 28.51 -149.90
N ILE A 534 -111.56 27.57 -149.12
CA ILE A 534 -112.78 26.81 -149.47
C ILE A 534 -114.03 27.68 -149.39
N GLU A 535 -114.15 28.54 -148.38
CA GLU A 535 -115.29 29.47 -148.23
C GLU A 535 -115.35 30.50 -149.37
N GLN A 536 -114.21 30.95 -149.91
CA GLN A 536 -114.15 31.87 -151.05
C GLN A 536 -114.51 31.17 -152.39
N MET A 537 -114.13 29.90 -152.57
CA MET A 537 -114.43 29.14 -153.78
C MET A 537 -115.92 28.76 -153.90
N GLU A 538 -116.62 28.52 -152.79
CA GLU A 538 -118.06 28.21 -152.82
C GLU A 538 -118.90 29.42 -153.26
N GLU A 539 -118.44 30.64 -153.00
CA GLU A 539 -119.06 31.89 -153.45
C GLU A 539 -118.90 32.11 -154.98
N ASP A 540 -117.73 31.81 -155.54
CA ASP A 540 -117.45 31.90 -156.98
C ASP A 540 -118.24 30.86 -157.82
N VAL A 541 -118.49 29.68 -157.24
CA VAL A 541 -119.32 28.62 -157.84
C VAL A 541 -120.80 29.04 -157.88
N ALA A 542 -121.29 29.79 -156.90
CA ALA A 542 -122.66 30.30 -156.88
C ALA A 542 -122.92 31.37 -157.96
N ILE A 543 -121.91 32.18 -158.29
CA ILE A 543 -121.96 33.21 -159.35
C ILE A 543 -121.92 32.56 -160.74
N SER A 544 -121.00 31.61 -160.96
CA SER A 544 -120.86 30.91 -162.25
C SER A 544 -122.09 30.07 -162.63
N LYS A 545 -122.80 29.50 -161.65
CA LYS A 545 -124.05 28.75 -161.88
C LYS A 545 -125.21 29.63 -162.37
N LYS A 546 -125.19 30.92 -162.04
CA LYS A 546 -126.16 31.90 -162.51
C LYS A 546 -125.93 32.27 -163.99
N GLU A 547 -124.68 32.31 -164.43
CA GLU A 547 -124.31 32.52 -165.83
C GLU A 547 -124.60 31.30 -166.72
N LEU A 548 -124.51 30.10 -166.13
CA LEU A 548 -124.94 28.83 -166.72
C LEU A 548 -126.44 28.86 -167.10
N MET A 549 -127.29 29.49 -166.30
CA MET A 549 -128.73 29.54 -166.61
C MET A 549 -129.12 30.58 -167.68
N GLU A 550 -128.37 31.68 -167.83
CA GLU A 550 -128.71 32.72 -168.82
C GLU A 550 -128.21 32.39 -170.24
N ARG A 551 -127.06 31.70 -170.38
CA ARG A 551 -126.55 31.22 -171.69
C ARG A 551 -127.40 30.08 -172.26
N GLU A 552 -127.91 29.20 -171.42
CA GLU A 552 -128.81 28.10 -171.82
C GLU A 552 -130.19 28.63 -172.28
N ARG A 553 -130.61 29.78 -171.74
CA ARG A 553 -131.81 30.51 -172.17
C ARG A 553 -131.65 31.14 -173.55
N GLN A 554 -130.46 31.65 -173.90
CA GLN A 554 -130.14 32.25 -175.20
C GLN A 554 -129.95 31.21 -176.33
N TRP A 555 -129.36 30.04 -176.05
CA TRP A 555 -129.17 29.02 -177.09
C TRP A 555 -130.50 28.36 -177.51
N ASN A 556 -131.40 28.09 -176.56
CA ASN A 556 -132.72 27.54 -176.85
C ASN A 556 -133.58 28.47 -177.73
N ILE A 557 -133.24 29.76 -177.81
CA ILE A 557 -133.83 30.72 -178.75
C ILE A 557 -133.23 30.54 -180.16
N GLN A 558 -131.91 30.35 -180.30
CA GLN A 558 -131.26 30.06 -181.60
C GLN A 558 -131.68 28.72 -182.23
N GLN A 559 -131.95 27.70 -181.40
CA GLN A 559 -132.49 26.40 -181.86
C GLN A 559 -133.91 26.54 -182.43
N ARG A 560 -134.68 27.54 -181.98
CA ARG A 560 -136.01 27.85 -182.50
C ARG A 560 -135.97 28.61 -183.83
N GLU A 561 -134.92 29.38 -184.10
CA GLU A 561 -134.76 30.11 -185.36
C GLU A 561 -134.23 29.22 -186.49
N LEU A 562 -133.31 28.30 -186.23
CA LEU A 562 -132.79 27.38 -187.26
C LEU A 562 -133.86 26.36 -187.72
N PHE A 563 -134.72 25.92 -186.80
CA PHE A 563 -135.87 25.06 -187.11
C PHE A 563 -136.91 25.78 -188.01
N ASN A 564 -136.92 27.11 -188.02
CA ASN A 564 -137.74 27.91 -188.93
C ASN A 564 -137.08 28.13 -190.31
N CYS A 565 -135.74 28.08 -190.43
CA CYS A 565 -135.05 28.10 -191.74
C CYS A 565 -135.27 26.79 -192.53
N ILE A 566 -135.37 25.65 -191.85
CA ILE A 566 -135.80 24.37 -192.46
C ILE A 566 -137.24 24.45 -193.00
N LYS A 567 -138.03 25.44 -192.55
CA LYS A 567 -139.43 25.65 -192.93
C LYS A 567 -139.63 26.61 -194.12
N ALA A 568 -138.60 27.34 -194.57
CA ALA A 568 -138.74 28.41 -195.56
C ALA A 568 -138.36 28.04 -197.02
N GLU A 569 -137.77 26.88 -197.31
CA GLU A 569 -137.44 26.47 -198.69
C GLU A 569 -138.11 25.19 -199.22
N ARG A 570 -139.15 24.70 -198.52
CA ARG A 570 -140.34 24.24 -199.28
C ARG A 570 -141.05 25.49 -199.80
N GLY A 571 -140.71 25.94 -201.01
CA GLY A 571 -141.48 27.03 -201.62
C GLY A 571 -140.91 27.66 -202.89
N LYS A 572 -140.73 26.86 -203.95
CA LYS A 572 -140.64 27.18 -205.41
C LYS A 572 -139.60 26.21 -206.02
N LYS A 573 -139.81 25.44 -207.07
CA LYS A 573 -140.89 25.23 -208.04
C LYS A 573 -140.53 23.95 -208.82
N GLU A 574 -141.53 23.14 -209.17
CA GLU A 574 -141.45 22.24 -210.34
C GLU A 574 -141.53 23.05 -211.65
N GLN A 575 -140.72 22.62 -212.64
CA GLN A 575 -141.04 22.36 -214.07
C GLN A 575 -141.20 23.54 -215.08
N PRO A 576 -141.05 23.30 -216.40
CA PRO A 576 -141.09 22.03 -217.16
C PRO A 576 -139.78 21.26 -217.26
#